data_AF-A0A1I0NRH5-F1
#
_entry.id   AF-A0A1I0NRH5-F1
#
_cell.length_a   1.000
_cell.length_b   1.000
_cell.length_c   1.000
_cell.angle_alpha   90.00
_cell.angle_beta   90.00
_cell.angle_gamma   90.00
#
_symmetry.space_group_name_H-M   'P 1'
#
loop_
_entity.id
_entity.type
_entity.pdbx_description
1 polymer ?
#
loop_
_entity_poly.entity_id
_entity_poly.type
_entity_poly.pdbx_seq_one_letter_code
_entity_poly.pdbx_strand_id
1 'polypeptide(L)'
;MTEQLADLLTTFAKQSNRELSEYFYDNAEKIDSLIQLYTAFNRQTTQLQITRIRELKWAIRSITGNPDWKDQDELELQYSRFNTDRPLILVEGGFESARGDALGKFIIRIRTKTIQAWNYYEDQLMKDFPLIEPEIVGDETILVVNSIRGNDLTEILEALMKAQTYLIGLTNSPQHDILLRTISIR
;
A
#
# COMPACT_ATOMS: atom_id res chain seq x y z
N MET A 1 -7.54 5.96 -16.72
CA MET A 1 -7.58 5.28 -18.04
C MET A 1 -6.43 5.86 -18.86
N THR A 2 -5.54 5.04 -19.42
CA THR A 2 -4.36 5.55 -20.15
C THR A 2 -4.76 5.99 -21.55
N GLU A 3 -4.10 7.03 -22.08
CA GLU A 3 -4.34 7.58 -23.43
C GLU A 3 -4.21 6.52 -24.53
N GLN A 4 -3.27 5.57 -24.35
CA GLN A 4 -3.08 4.42 -25.23
C GLN A 4 -4.26 3.43 -25.22
N LEU A 5 -4.89 3.20 -24.07
CA LEU A 5 -6.07 2.33 -23.98
C LEU A 5 -7.29 3.00 -24.63
N ALA A 6 -7.44 4.31 -24.46
CA ALA A 6 -8.49 5.08 -25.10
C ALA A 6 -8.34 5.08 -26.63
N ASP A 7 -7.11 5.24 -27.14
CA ASP A 7 -6.83 5.19 -28.58
C ASP A 7 -7.06 3.80 -29.18
N LEU A 8 -6.68 2.74 -28.44
CA LEU A 8 -6.94 1.36 -28.82
C LEU A 8 -8.46 1.07 -28.91
N LEU A 9 -9.22 1.48 -27.89
CA LEU A 9 -10.68 1.32 -27.86
C LEU A 9 -11.37 2.11 -28.97
N THR A 10 -10.89 3.32 -29.26
CA THR A 10 -11.41 4.17 -30.34
C THR A 10 -11.11 3.57 -31.72
N THR A 11 -9.96 2.92 -31.87
CA THR A 11 -9.58 2.21 -33.09
C THR A 11 -10.44 0.98 -33.31
N PHE A 12 -10.69 0.19 -32.25
CA PHE A 12 -11.58 -0.98 -32.33
C PHE A 12 -13.04 -0.59 -32.60
N ALA A 13 -13.53 0.50 -32.03
CA ALA A 13 -14.90 0.98 -32.25
C ALA A 13 -15.19 1.41 -33.70
N LYS A 14 -14.15 1.65 -34.51
CA LYS A 14 -14.28 2.03 -35.93
C LYS A 14 -14.32 0.84 -36.89
N GLN A 15 -14.02 -0.38 -36.41
CA GLN A 15 -14.07 -1.60 -37.24
C GLN A 15 -15.46 -2.23 -37.24
N SER A 16 -15.81 -2.94 -38.31
CA SER A 16 -17.09 -3.64 -38.35
C SER A 16 -17.07 -4.85 -37.40
N ASN A 17 -18.24 -5.19 -36.86
CA ASN A 17 -18.38 -6.35 -35.97
C ASN A 17 -17.92 -7.66 -36.62
N ARG A 18 -18.05 -7.77 -37.95
CA ARG A 18 -17.59 -8.91 -38.72
C ARG A 18 -16.06 -9.01 -38.74
N GLU A 19 -15.37 -7.92 -39.05
CA GLU A 19 -13.91 -7.88 -39.10
C GLU A 19 -13.28 -8.16 -37.73
N LEU A 20 -13.87 -7.59 -36.66
CA LEU A 20 -13.45 -7.89 -35.29
C LEU A 20 -13.67 -9.36 -34.94
N SER A 21 -14.84 -9.91 -35.29
CA SER A 21 -15.14 -11.31 -35.02
C SER A 21 -14.17 -12.25 -35.73
N GLU A 22 -13.88 -12.01 -37.02
CA GLU A 22 -12.93 -12.83 -37.78
C GLU A 22 -11.52 -12.72 -37.18
N TYR A 23 -11.06 -11.50 -36.87
CA TYR A 23 -9.75 -11.27 -36.25
C TYR A 23 -9.59 -11.94 -34.88
N PHE A 24 -10.57 -11.79 -33.98
CA PHE A 24 -10.51 -12.41 -32.65
C PHE A 24 -10.67 -13.92 -32.71
N TYR A 25 -11.48 -14.44 -33.64
CA TYR A 25 -11.59 -15.89 -33.86
C TYR A 25 -10.24 -16.48 -34.32
N ASP A 26 -9.61 -15.86 -35.32
CA ASP A 26 -8.32 -16.31 -35.87
C ASP A 26 -7.16 -16.18 -34.87
N ASN A 27 -7.26 -15.29 -33.89
CA ASN A 27 -6.23 -15.04 -32.89
C ASN A 27 -6.58 -15.52 -31.48
N ALA A 28 -7.70 -16.22 -31.29
CA ALA A 28 -8.19 -16.64 -29.97
C ALA A 28 -7.13 -17.41 -29.19
N GLU A 29 -6.49 -18.41 -29.80
CA GLU A 29 -5.45 -19.22 -29.15
C GLU A 29 -4.22 -18.39 -28.72
N LYS A 30 -3.84 -17.38 -29.51
CA LYS A 30 -2.72 -16.48 -29.18
C LYS A 30 -3.08 -15.58 -28.01
N ILE A 31 -4.31 -15.07 -27.99
CA ILE A 31 -4.82 -14.23 -26.89
C ILE A 31 -4.87 -15.05 -25.61
N ASP A 32 -5.42 -16.26 -25.67
CA ASP A 32 -5.46 -17.18 -24.53
C ASP A 32 -4.06 -17.50 -24.02
N SER A 33 -3.11 -17.76 -24.93
CA SER A 33 -1.70 -18.00 -24.58
C SER A 33 -1.07 -16.78 -23.90
N LEU A 34 -1.34 -15.56 -24.40
CA LEU A 34 -0.85 -14.33 -23.78
C LEU A 34 -1.44 -14.10 -22.39
N ILE A 35 -2.74 -14.38 -22.21
CA ILE A 35 -3.42 -14.31 -20.92
C ILE A 35 -2.80 -15.31 -19.94
N GLN A 36 -2.53 -16.55 -20.38
CA GLN A 36 -1.88 -17.57 -19.56
C GLN A 36 -0.47 -17.17 -19.14
N LEU A 37 0.35 -16.68 -20.07
CA LEU A 37 1.71 -16.20 -19.79
C LEU A 37 1.70 -15.03 -18.81
N TYR A 38 0.81 -14.05 -19.02
CA TYR A 38 0.65 -12.91 -18.12
C TYR A 38 0.20 -13.34 -16.72
N THR A 39 -0.75 -14.26 -16.64
CA THR A 39 -1.25 -14.79 -15.36
C THR A 39 -0.15 -15.55 -14.61
N ALA A 40 0.64 -16.38 -15.32
CA ALA A 40 1.77 -17.11 -14.75
C ALA A 40 2.85 -16.15 -14.24
N PHE A 41 3.18 -15.12 -15.00
CA PHE A 41 4.12 -14.07 -14.60
C PHE A 41 3.67 -13.34 -13.33
N ASN A 42 2.39 -12.93 -13.26
CA ASN A 42 1.85 -12.27 -12.07
C ASN A 42 1.87 -13.19 -10.85
N ARG A 43 1.50 -14.47 -11.02
CA ARG A 43 1.56 -15.45 -9.94
C ARG A 43 2.97 -15.61 -9.39
N GLN A 44 3.98 -15.67 -10.25
CA GLN A 44 5.38 -15.75 -9.81
C GLN A 44 5.82 -14.49 -9.06
N THR A 45 5.44 -13.31 -9.57
CA THR A 45 5.68 -12.02 -8.93
C THR A 45 5.09 -11.97 -7.53
N THR A 46 3.78 -12.26 -7.40
CA THR A 46 3.05 -12.31 -6.13
C THR A 46 3.68 -13.31 -5.17
N GLN A 47 4.05 -14.50 -5.64
CA GLN A 47 4.66 -15.52 -4.79
C GLN A 47 6.01 -15.07 -4.21
N LEU A 48 6.83 -14.35 -4.99
CA LEU A 48 8.09 -13.80 -4.50
C LEU A 48 7.85 -12.72 -3.44
N GLN A 49 6.89 -11.83 -3.67
CA GLN A 49 6.51 -10.79 -2.71
C GLN A 49 6.01 -11.41 -1.39
N ILE A 50 5.14 -12.42 -1.45
CA ILE A 50 4.64 -13.16 -0.27
C ILE A 50 5.79 -13.76 0.52
N THR A 51 6.71 -14.46 -0.15
CA THR A 51 7.88 -15.05 0.51
C THR A 51 8.69 -13.97 1.22
N ARG A 52 8.92 -12.83 0.56
CA ARG A 52 9.73 -11.75 1.12
C ARG A 52 9.04 -11.05 2.30
N ILE A 53 7.72 -10.86 2.26
CA ILE A 53 6.93 -10.33 3.36
C ILE A 53 7.01 -11.24 4.59
N ARG A 54 6.92 -12.56 4.40
CA ARG A 54 7.07 -13.53 5.49
C ARG A 54 8.47 -13.50 6.12
N GLU A 55 9.52 -13.37 5.30
CA GLU A 55 10.90 -13.20 5.78
C GLU A 55 11.04 -11.92 6.62
N LEU A 56 10.51 -10.79 6.14
CA LEU A 56 10.51 -9.52 6.87
C LEU A 56 9.75 -9.64 8.19
N LYS A 57 8.56 -10.25 8.20
CA LYS A 57 7.78 -10.52 9.42
C LYS A 57 8.61 -11.30 10.45
N TRP A 58 9.29 -12.34 10.00
CA TRP A 58 10.13 -13.17 10.86
C TRP A 58 11.34 -12.41 11.40
N ALA A 59 11.98 -11.58 10.57
CA ALA A 59 13.10 -10.73 10.98
C ALA A 59 12.68 -9.70 12.03
N ILE A 60 11.56 -8.98 11.80
CA ILE A 60 11.00 -8.03 12.77
C ILE A 60 10.72 -8.72 14.10
N ARG A 61 10.06 -9.88 14.06
CA ARG A 61 9.72 -10.63 15.28
C ARG A 61 10.99 -11.09 16.02
N SER A 62 12.01 -11.52 15.29
CA SER A 62 13.28 -11.97 15.88
C SER A 62 14.05 -10.84 16.54
N ILE A 63 14.02 -9.63 15.96
CA ILE A 63 14.74 -8.46 16.49
C ILE A 63 13.99 -7.80 17.64
N THR A 64 12.66 -7.64 17.51
CA THR A 64 11.85 -6.85 18.44
C THR A 64 11.15 -7.68 19.51
N GLY A 65 11.05 -9.01 19.30
CA GLY A 65 10.20 -9.88 20.11
C GLY A 65 8.70 -9.65 19.93
N ASN A 66 8.29 -8.71 19.07
CA ASN A 66 6.90 -8.28 18.95
C ASN A 66 6.11 -9.18 17.99
N PRO A 67 5.11 -9.94 18.46
CA PRO A 67 4.32 -10.84 17.62
C PRO A 67 3.16 -10.15 16.89
N ASP A 68 2.91 -8.86 17.16
CA ASP A 68 1.69 -8.17 16.72
C ASP A 68 1.75 -7.63 15.29
N TRP A 69 2.90 -7.77 14.63
CA TRP A 69 2.99 -7.58 13.18
C TRP A 69 2.21 -8.67 12.45
N LYS A 70 1.27 -8.25 11.62
CA LYS A 70 0.43 -9.11 10.79
C LYS A 70 0.82 -9.00 9.34
N ASP A 71 0.58 -10.07 8.59
CA ASP A 71 0.62 -10.11 7.15
C ASP A 71 -0.82 -10.04 6.62
N GLN A 72 -1.23 -8.88 6.09
CA GLN A 72 -2.55 -8.75 5.44
C GLN A 72 -2.46 -9.33 4.03
N ASP A 73 -3.33 -10.29 3.74
CA ASP A 73 -3.42 -11.01 2.45
C ASP A 73 -2.06 -11.55 1.95
N GLU A 74 -1.13 -11.76 2.89
CA GLU A 74 0.26 -12.19 2.67
C GLU A 74 1.14 -11.21 1.86
N LEU A 75 0.62 -10.05 1.45
CA LEU A 75 1.31 -9.09 0.57
C LEU A 75 1.81 -7.85 1.30
N GLU A 76 1.25 -7.57 2.47
CA GLU A 76 1.57 -6.38 3.24
C GLU A 76 1.83 -6.72 4.70
N LEU A 77 2.86 -6.11 5.27
CA LEU A 77 3.10 -6.10 6.71
C LEU A 77 2.31 -4.97 7.34
N GLN A 78 1.62 -5.26 8.44
CA GLN A 78 0.83 -4.28 9.17
C GLN A 78 1.06 -4.33 10.66
N TYR A 79 1.06 -3.16 11.28
CA TYR A 79 1.07 -3.00 12.73
C TYR A 79 0.16 -1.85 13.15
N SER A 80 -0.74 -2.11 14.08
CA SER A 80 -1.78 -1.15 14.52
C SER A 80 -1.96 -1.04 16.03
N ARG A 81 -1.25 -1.85 16.82
CA ARG A 81 -1.36 -1.85 18.28
C ARG A 81 -0.44 -0.81 18.90
N PHE A 82 -0.84 0.45 18.78
CA PHE A 82 -0.13 1.60 19.34
C PHE A 82 -0.74 2.08 20.66
N ASN A 83 -2.02 2.46 20.64
CA ASN A 83 -2.80 2.87 21.80
C ASN A 83 -4.28 2.52 21.57
N THR A 84 -4.88 1.74 22.47
CA THR A 84 -6.28 1.28 22.34
C THR A 84 -7.31 2.34 22.69
N ASP A 85 -6.91 3.41 23.38
CA ASP A 85 -7.79 4.50 23.81
C ASP A 85 -7.88 5.63 22.77
N ARG A 86 -7.22 5.45 21.62
CA ARG A 86 -7.13 6.43 20.53
C ARG A 86 -7.70 5.85 19.24
N PRO A 87 -8.13 6.71 18.28
CA PRO A 87 -8.59 6.24 16.97
C PRO A 87 -7.54 5.37 16.27
N LEU A 88 -8.00 4.33 15.55
CA LEU A 88 -7.12 3.37 14.90
C LEU A 88 -6.27 4.03 13.81
N ILE A 89 -4.96 3.85 13.92
CA ILE A 89 -3.95 4.20 12.92
C ILE A 89 -2.99 3.03 12.79
N LEU A 90 -2.52 2.74 11.58
CA LEU A 90 -1.62 1.62 11.31
C LEU A 90 -0.45 2.04 10.44
N VAL A 91 0.67 1.35 10.62
CA VAL A 91 1.76 1.32 9.64
C VAL A 91 1.57 0.08 8.77
N GLU A 92 1.75 0.26 7.47
CA GLU A 92 1.67 -0.77 6.44
C GLU A 92 2.93 -0.74 5.58
N GLY A 93 3.43 -1.89 5.15
CA GLY A 93 4.58 -2.00 4.26
C GLY A 93 4.39 -3.10 3.23
N GLY A 94 4.58 -2.81 1.95
CA GLY A 94 4.39 -3.79 0.87
C GLY A 94 5.28 -3.53 -0.34
N PHE A 95 5.48 -4.56 -1.16
CA PHE A 95 6.25 -4.43 -2.40
C PHE A 95 5.37 -3.97 -3.56
N GLU A 96 5.90 -3.04 -4.36
CA GLU A 96 5.40 -2.74 -5.70
C GLU A 96 6.42 -3.24 -6.72
N SER A 97 5.95 -3.95 -7.74
CA SER A 97 6.80 -4.45 -8.81
C SER A 97 7.23 -3.32 -9.75
N ALA A 98 8.42 -3.47 -10.33
CA ALA A 98 8.94 -2.65 -11.42
C ALA A 98 9.17 -3.53 -12.65
N ARG A 99 9.48 -2.91 -13.79
CA ARG A 99 9.74 -3.63 -15.04
C ARG A 99 10.90 -4.62 -14.84
N GLY A 100 10.59 -5.91 -14.89
CA GLY A 100 11.57 -6.99 -14.74
C GLY A 100 11.99 -7.27 -13.30
N ASP A 101 11.38 -6.63 -12.30
CA ASP A 101 11.70 -6.81 -10.89
C ASP A 101 10.44 -6.89 -10.04
N ALA A 102 10.17 -8.08 -9.50
CA ALA A 102 9.01 -8.32 -8.64
C ALA A 102 9.10 -7.60 -7.28
N LEU A 103 10.30 -7.18 -6.85
CA LEU A 103 10.56 -6.47 -5.60
C LEU A 103 11.11 -5.06 -5.86
N GLY A 104 10.64 -4.42 -6.94
CA GLY A 104 11.19 -3.15 -7.44
C GLY A 104 11.25 -2.03 -6.42
N LYS A 105 10.23 -1.89 -5.56
CA LYS A 105 10.27 -0.97 -4.41
C LYS A 105 9.45 -1.49 -3.24
N PHE A 106 9.86 -1.15 -2.04
CA PHE A 106 9.10 -1.36 -0.81
C PHE A 106 8.51 -0.03 -0.34
N ILE A 107 7.19 0.04 -0.26
CA ILE A 107 6.46 1.25 0.12
C ILE A 107 5.97 1.11 1.55
N ILE A 108 6.20 2.14 2.36
CA ILE A 108 5.71 2.24 3.74
C ILE A 108 4.65 3.32 3.80
N ARG A 109 3.50 2.98 4.37
CA ARG A 109 2.32 3.83 4.47
C ARG A 109 1.85 3.95 5.91
N ILE A 110 1.34 5.11 6.26
CA ILE A 110 0.48 5.30 7.42
C ILE A 110 -0.95 5.28 6.91
N ARG A 111 -1.82 4.47 7.52
CA ARG A 111 -3.22 4.32 7.09
C ARG A 111 -4.16 4.51 8.27
N THR A 112 -5.27 5.21 8.03
CA THR A 112 -6.45 5.24 8.91
C THR A 112 -7.62 4.59 8.19
N LYS A 113 -8.48 3.90 8.94
CA LYS A 113 -9.64 3.17 8.39
C LYS A 113 -10.92 4.00 8.32
N THR A 114 -10.90 5.20 8.89
CA THR A 114 -12.01 6.14 8.85
C THR A 114 -11.50 7.58 8.74
N ILE A 115 -12.29 8.44 8.14
CA ILE A 115 -12.02 9.89 8.07
C ILE A 115 -11.92 10.50 9.47
N GLN A 116 -12.72 10.03 10.44
CA GLN A 116 -12.65 10.53 11.81
C GLN A 116 -11.30 10.21 12.47
N ALA A 117 -10.74 9.03 12.19
CA ALA A 117 -9.41 8.68 12.65
C ALA A 117 -8.34 9.52 11.95
N TRP A 118 -8.47 9.80 10.64
CA TRP A 118 -7.58 10.72 9.94
C TRP A 118 -7.59 12.11 10.58
N ASN A 119 -8.76 12.74 10.68
CA ASN A 119 -8.93 14.10 11.21
C ASN A 119 -8.36 14.24 12.63
N TYR A 120 -8.36 13.16 13.42
CA TYR A 120 -7.77 13.18 14.75
C TYR A 120 -6.24 13.39 14.71
N TYR A 121 -5.54 12.79 13.75
CA TYR A 121 -4.08 12.82 13.62
C TYR A 121 -3.56 13.82 12.57
N GLU A 122 -4.45 14.33 11.71
CA GLU A 122 -4.14 15.11 10.52
C GLU A 122 -3.16 16.25 10.76
N ASP A 123 -3.45 17.13 11.73
CA ASP A 123 -2.61 18.31 12.01
C ASP A 123 -1.14 17.92 12.27
N GLN A 124 -0.92 16.86 13.04
CA GLN A 124 0.43 16.43 13.40
C GLN A 124 1.10 15.64 12.25
N LEU A 125 0.35 14.79 11.55
CA LEU A 125 0.84 14.09 10.37
C LEU A 125 1.25 15.07 9.26
N MET A 126 0.42 16.08 8.96
CA MET A 126 0.71 17.07 7.93
C MET A 126 1.81 18.05 8.34
N LYS A 127 2.01 18.28 9.64
CA LYS A 127 3.17 19.02 10.15
C LYS A 127 4.47 18.27 9.95
N ASP A 128 4.49 16.95 10.18
CA ASP A 128 5.69 16.13 10.11
C ASP A 128 6.00 15.64 8.67
N PHE A 129 4.96 15.54 7.83
CA PHE A 129 5.03 15.14 6.42
C PHE A 129 4.41 16.18 5.47
N PRO A 130 4.87 17.44 5.47
CA PRO A 130 4.17 18.55 4.79
C PRO A 130 4.20 18.50 3.26
N LEU A 131 5.04 17.64 2.68
CA LEU A 131 5.21 17.50 1.22
C LEU A 131 4.50 16.28 0.64
N ILE A 132 3.82 15.49 1.48
CA ILE A 132 3.18 14.24 1.08
C ILE A 132 1.68 14.46 1.07
N GLU A 133 1.07 14.32 -0.11
CA GLU A 133 -0.38 14.43 -0.25
C GLU A 133 -1.03 13.11 0.20
N PRO A 134 -2.00 13.15 1.14
CA PRO A 134 -2.74 11.97 1.54
C PRO A 134 -3.69 11.51 0.43
N GLU A 135 -3.70 10.21 0.15
CA GLU A 135 -4.66 9.58 -0.75
C GLU A 135 -5.92 9.18 0.04
N ILE A 136 -7.08 9.64 -0.42
CA ILE A 136 -8.38 9.31 0.18
C ILE A 136 -9.09 8.30 -0.72
N VAL A 137 -9.35 7.10 -0.18
CA VAL A 137 -10.02 6.00 -0.89
C VAL A 137 -11.22 5.55 -0.07
N GLY A 138 -12.40 6.06 -0.41
CA GLY A 138 -13.60 5.85 0.42
C GLY A 138 -13.43 6.52 1.78
N ASP A 139 -13.58 5.75 2.85
CA ASP A 139 -13.39 6.22 4.23
C ASP A 139 -11.94 6.07 4.73
N GLU A 140 -11.05 5.45 3.93
CA GLU A 140 -9.66 5.25 4.31
C GLU A 140 -8.80 6.42 3.84
N THR A 141 -7.81 6.79 4.64
CA THR A 141 -6.78 7.76 4.25
C THR A 141 -5.40 7.12 4.37
N ILE A 142 -4.59 7.30 3.33
CA ILE A 142 -3.29 6.67 3.14
C ILE A 142 -2.25 7.75 2.94
N LEU A 143 -1.17 7.70 3.71
CA LEU A 143 -0.03 8.60 3.59
C LEU A 143 1.23 7.78 3.30
N VAL A 144 1.83 7.94 2.13
CA VAL A 144 3.06 7.23 1.75
C VAL A 144 4.27 7.92 2.38
N VAL A 145 4.75 7.40 3.51
CA VAL A 145 5.80 8.05 4.31
C VAL A 145 7.22 7.63 3.92
N ASN A 146 7.39 6.52 3.18
CA ASN A 146 8.68 6.11 2.67
C ASN A 146 8.56 5.20 1.42
N SER A 147 9.59 5.23 0.57
CA SER A 147 9.72 4.39 -0.62
C SER A 147 11.18 3.97 -0.78
N ILE A 148 11.45 2.69 -0.56
CA ILE A 148 12.79 2.09 -0.65
C ILE A 148 12.89 1.36 -1.99
N ARG A 149 13.99 1.55 -2.73
CA ARG A 149 14.20 0.83 -3.99
C ARG A 149 14.77 -0.56 -3.70
N GLY A 150 14.26 -1.57 -4.39
CA GLY A 150 14.68 -2.95 -4.21
C GLY A 150 14.18 -3.57 -2.90
N ASN A 151 14.95 -4.54 -2.40
CA ASN A 151 14.53 -5.42 -1.30
C ASN A 151 15.54 -5.53 -0.15
N ASP A 152 16.39 -4.51 0.04
CA ASP A 152 17.41 -4.54 1.10
C ASP A 152 16.75 -4.74 2.48
N LEU A 153 17.16 -5.80 3.18
CA LEU A 153 16.52 -6.19 4.43
C LEU A 153 16.72 -5.13 5.51
N THR A 154 17.94 -4.61 5.65
CA THR A 154 18.30 -3.70 6.71
C THR A 154 17.59 -2.36 6.51
N GLU A 155 17.62 -1.82 5.30
CA GLU A 155 16.98 -0.55 4.97
C GLU A 155 15.46 -0.60 5.21
N ILE A 156 14.81 -1.70 4.79
CA ILE A 156 13.37 -1.90 5.01
C ILE A 156 13.04 -1.98 6.50
N LEU A 157 13.80 -2.77 7.27
CA LEU A 157 13.55 -2.94 8.70
C LEU A 157 13.75 -1.62 9.46
N GLU A 158 14.83 -0.89 9.18
CA GLU A 158 15.09 0.41 9.80
C GLU A 158 13.96 1.40 9.53
N ALA A 159 13.46 1.45 8.29
CA ALA A 159 12.37 2.34 7.92
C ALA A 159 11.03 1.95 8.56
N LEU A 160 10.71 0.65 8.62
CA LEU A 160 9.51 0.16 9.31
C LEU A 160 9.56 0.46 10.81
N MET A 161 10.71 0.26 11.45
CA MET A 161 10.91 0.57 12.87
C MET A 161 10.82 2.08 13.14
N LYS A 162 11.34 2.91 12.24
CA LYS A 162 11.21 4.38 12.34
C LYS A 162 9.74 4.82 12.26
N ALA A 163 8.98 4.29 11.31
CA ALA A 163 7.55 4.57 11.17
C ALA A 163 6.74 4.08 12.38
N GLN A 164 7.06 2.87 12.89
CA GLN A 164 6.44 2.35 14.10
C GLN A 164 6.73 3.24 15.32
N THR A 165 7.99 3.62 15.52
CA THR A 165 8.41 4.48 16.65
C THR A 165 7.72 5.85 16.57
N TYR A 166 7.62 6.40 15.37
CA TYR A 166 6.88 7.63 15.13
C TYR A 166 5.40 7.51 15.57
N LEU A 167 4.71 6.45 15.13
CA LEU A 167 3.30 6.25 15.50
C LEU A 167 3.11 5.99 17.00
N ILE A 168 4.02 5.28 17.67
CA ILE A 168 4.01 5.14 19.14
C ILE A 168 4.07 6.53 19.79
N GLY A 169 4.94 7.42 19.32
CA GLY A 169 5.05 8.78 19.83
C GLY A 169 3.79 9.60 19.56
N LEU A 170 3.23 9.50 18.36
CA LEU A 170 2.01 10.20 17.95
C LEU A 170 0.81 9.80 18.81
N THR A 171 0.57 8.50 19.00
CA THR A 171 -0.61 8.02 19.74
C THR A 171 -0.50 8.20 21.25
N ASN A 172 0.71 8.36 21.78
CA ASN A 172 0.95 8.56 23.22
C ASN A 172 1.21 10.03 23.59
N SER A 173 1.24 10.94 22.62
CA SER A 173 1.43 12.36 22.87
C SER A 173 0.17 12.98 23.51
N PRO A 174 0.29 13.73 24.62
CA PRO A 174 -0.85 14.39 25.29
C PRO A 174 -1.42 15.59 24.51
N GLN A 175 -0.80 15.99 23.39
CA GLN A 175 -1.16 17.21 22.66
C GLN A 175 -2.58 17.19 22.05
N HIS A 176 -3.14 16.01 21.76
CA HIS A 176 -4.50 15.90 21.20
C HIS A 176 -5.64 16.06 22.23
N ASP A 177 -5.37 15.98 23.54
CA ASP A 177 -6.42 16.16 24.56
C ASP A 177 -6.74 17.64 24.83
N ILE A 178 -5.87 18.57 24.40
CA ILE A 178 -6.02 20.01 24.63
C ILE A 178 -6.96 20.64 23.58
N LEU A 179 -6.89 20.20 22.32
CA LEU A 179 -7.74 20.74 21.26
C LEU A 179 -9.22 20.33 21.43
N LEU A 180 -9.51 19.11 21.86
CA LEU A 180 -10.88 18.66 22.11
C LEU A 180 -11.54 19.35 23.32
N ARG A 181 -10.76 19.72 24.35
CA ARG A 181 -11.28 20.48 25.51
C ARG A 181 -11.62 21.93 25.19
N THR A 182 -11.08 22.48 24.10
CA THR A 182 -11.32 23.89 23.72
C THR A 182 -12.61 24.04 22.91
N ILE A 183 -13.09 22.97 22.27
CA ILE A 183 -14.33 22.98 21.46
C ILE A 183 -15.57 22.68 22.32
N SER A 184 -15.43 21.97 23.46
CA SER A 184 -16.54 21.68 24.37
C SER A 184 -16.93 22.80 25.35
N ILE A 185 -16.36 24.00 25.20
CA ILE A 185 -16.79 25.21 25.94
C ILE A 185 -17.33 26.23 24.94
N ARG A 186 -18.48 25.92 24.33
CA ARG A 186 -19.44 26.89 23.77
C ARG A 186 -20.86 26.32 23.85
#